data_AF-B3RXV5-F1
#
_entry.id   AF-B3RXV5-F1
#
_cell.length_a   1.000
_cell.length_b   1.000
_cell.length_c   1.000
_cell.angle_alpha   90.00
_cell.angle_beta   90.00
_cell.angle_gamma   90.00
#
_symmetry.space_group_name_H-M   'P 1'
#
loop_
_entity.id
_entity.type
_entity.pdbx_description
1 polymer ?
#
loop_
_entity_poly.entity_id
_entity_poly.type
_entity_poly.pdbx_seq_one_letter_code
_entity_poly.pdbx_strand_id
1 'polypeptide(L)'
;AQEPYLDGINYNCVAPGKRFRPMDNLSGGEKTVAALALLFSIHSFQPSPFFVLDEIDASLDITNINTVAKYICSETKRNCQCIVISLKEEFYHYADSLVGIYSEDGECTMSKVLTLDLNKYVESKQ
;
A
#
# COMPACT_ATOMS: atom_id res chain seq x y z
N ALA A 1 19.45 -22.34 18.96
CA ALA A 1 19.06 -23.43 18.06
C ALA A 1 20.01 -23.42 16.86
N GLN A 2 20.51 -24.58 16.45
CA GLN A 2 21.56 -24.67 15.41
C GLN A 2 20.98 -24.59 13.98
N GLU A 3 19.65 -24.74 13.84
CA GLU A 3 18.92 -24.79 12.56
C GLU A 3 17.61 -23.98 12.63
N PRO A 4 17.65 -22.63 12.59
CA PRO A 4 16.46 -21.78 12.79
C PRO A 4 15.39 -21.91 11.69
N TYR A 5 15.73 -22.48 10.53
CA TYR A 5 14.79 -22.72 9.42
C TYR A 5 13.83 -23.90 9.65
N LEU A 6 14.05 -24.70 10.71
CA LEU A 6 13.15 -25.79 11.09
C LEU A 6 11.98 -25.34 11.97
N ASP A 7 12.05 -24.12 12.51
CA ASP A 7 11.06 -23.54 13.41
C ASP A 7 10.24 -22.45 12.72
N GLY A 8 9.05 -22.17 13.26
CA GLY A 8 8.21 -21.06 12.83
C GLY A 8 8.73 -19.70 13.33
N ILE A 9 8.44 -18.64 12.57
CA ILE A 9 8.76 -17.26 12.96
C ILE A 9 7.51 -16.59 13.53
N ASN A 10 7.57 -16.17 14.79
CA ASN A 10 6.49 -15.43 15.43
C ASN A 10 6.65 -13.92 15.20
N TYR A 11 5.75 -13.34 14.40
CA TYR A 11 5.68 -11.90 14.20
C TYR A 11 4.71 -11.25 15.19
N ASN A 12 5.18 -10.26 15.94
CA ASN A 12 4.38 -9.49 16.88
C ASN A 12 4.61 -7.99 16.65
N CYS A 13 3.55 -7.20 16.74
CA CYS A 13 3.63 -5.74 16.69
C CYS A 13 2.82 -5.09 17.80
N VAL A 14 3.26 -3.91 18.26
CA VAL A 14 2.55 -3.11 19.26
C VAL A 14 2.10 -1.81 18.60
N ALA A 15 0.79 -1.63 18.49
CA ALA A 15 0.23 -0.40 17.93
C ALA A 15 0.50 0.81 18.84
N PRO A 16 0.67 2.03 18.28
CA PRO A 16 0.93 3.23 19.05
C PRO A 16 -0.09 3.46 20.16
N GLY A 17 0.38 3.70 21.39
CA GLY A 17 -0.48 3.96 22.54
C GLY A 17 -1.22 2.73 23.11
N LYS A 18 -1.02 1.53 22.57
CA LYS A 18 -1.62 0.29 23.08
C LYS A 18 -0.60 -0.56 23.85
N ARG A 19 -1.11 -1.38 24.77
CA ARG A 19 -0.32 -2.45 25.40
C ARG A 19 -0.15 -3.61 24.43
N PHE A 20 0.88 -4.43 24.68
CA PHE A 20 1.09 -5.68 23.95
C PHE A 20 -0.18 -6.55 23.95
N ARG A 21 -0.52 -7.06 22.76
CA ARG A 21 -1.61 -8.00 22.53
C ARG A 21 -1.18 -8.99 21.44
N PRO A 22 -1.70 -10.22 21.45
CA PRO A 22 -1.53 -11.15 20.33
C PRO A 22 -2.01 -10.52 19.02
N MET A 23 -1.36 -10.88 17.91
CA MET A 23 -1.64 -10.33 16.57
C MET A 23 -3.12 -10.46 16.19
N ASP A 24 -3.76 -11.57 16.57
CA ASP A 24 -5.17 -11.84 16.30
C ASP A 24 -6.12 -10.77 16.87
N ASN A 25 -5.71 -10.11 17.96
CA ASN A 25 -6.51 -9.13 18.69
C ASN A 25 -6.30 -7.69 18.20
N LEU A 26 -5.52 -7.47 17.15
CA LEU A 26 -5.36 -6.17 16.50
C LEU A 26 -6.54 -5.85 15.58
N SER A 27 -6.80 -4.56 15.35
CA SER A 27 -7.80 -4.13 14.37
C SER A 27 -7.36 -4.48 12.95
N GLY A 28 -8.31 -4.51 11.99
CA GLY A 28 -8.00 -4.74 10.58
C GLY A 28 -6.94 -3.77 10.05
N GLY A 29 -7.11 -2.46 10.29
CA GLY A 29 -6.13 -1.46 9.88
C GLY A 29 -4.76 -1.61 10.55
N GLU A 30 -4.71 -2.00 11.82
CA GLU A 30 -3.44 -2.28 12.51
C GLU A 30 -2.71 -3.47 11.91
N LYS A 31 -3.45 -4.55 11.59
CA LYS A 31 -2.89 -5.72 10.90
C LYS A 31 -2.35 -5.33 9.52
N THR A 32 -3.06 -4.48 8.77
CA THR A 32 -2.62 -4.00 7.46
C THR A 32 -1.34 -3.19 7.54
N VAL A 33 -1.25 -2.21 8.46
CA VAL A 33 -0.02 -1.41 8.64
C VAL A 33 1.15 -2.30 9.05
N ALA A 34 0.93 -3.26 9.95
CA ALA A 34 1.95 -4.20 10.36
C ALA A 34 2.40 -5.13 9.22
N ALA A 35 1.48 -5.55 8.34
CA ALA A 35 1.80 -6.36 7.17
C ALA A 35 2.62 -5.55 6.15
N LEU A 36 2.24 -4.30 5.89
CA LEU A 36 3.00 -3.39 5.02
C LEU A 36 4.41 -3.15 5.57
N ALA A 37 4.55 -2.90 6.87
CA ALA A 37 5.85 -2.73 7.51
C ALA A 37 6.75 -3.96 7.34
N LEU A 38 6.20 -5.16 7.49
CA LEU A 38 6.92 -6.41 7.26
C LEU A 38 7.30 -6.59 5.79
N LEU A 39 6.39 -6.29 4.87
CA LEU A 39 6.63 -6.35 3.42
C LEU A 39 7.79 -5.44 3.00
N PHE A 40 7.79 -4.18 3.45
CA PHE A 40 8.87 -3.24 3.15
C PHE A 40 10.18 -3.61 3.87
N SER A 41 10.12 -4.26 5.03
CA SER A 41 11.31 -4.80 5.69
C SER A 41 11.96 -5.91 4.85
N ILE A 42 11.16 -6.82 4.28
CA ILE A 42 11.66 -7.87 3.37
C ILE A 42 12.24 -7.25 2.10
N HIS A 43 11.57 -6.25 1.53
CA HIS A 43 12.05 -5.50 0.38
C HIS A 43 13.43 -4.88 0.62
N SER A 44 13.68 -4.35 1.82
CA SER A 44 14.96 -3.72 2.14
C SER A 44 16.16 -4.68 2.10
N PHE A 45 15.93 -5.99 2.27
CA PHE A 45 16.97 -7.00 2.16
C PHE A 45 17.29 -7.33 0.70
N GLN A 46 16.26 -7.51 -0.13
CA GLN A 46 16.40 -7.74 -1.56
C GLN A 46 15.41 -6.85 -2.31
N PRO A 47 15.86 -5.67 -2.81
CA PRO A 47 14.99 -4.71 -3.47
C PRO A 47 14.35 -5.28 -4.74
N SER A 48 13.02 -5.28 -4.76
CA SER A 48 12.23 -5.56 -5.96
C SER A 48 12.22 -4.34 -6.89
N PRO A 49 12.24 -4.48 -8.21
CA PRO A 49 12.09 -3.35 -9.12
C PRO A 49 10.71 -2.67 -9.01
N PHE A 50 9.67 -3.42 -8.62
CA PHE A 50 8.32 -2.88 -8.48
C PHE A 50 7.44 -3.64 -7.47
N PHE A 51 6.35 -2.98 -7.06
CA PHE A 51 5.26 -3.53 -6.27
C PHE A 51 3.90 -3.35 -6.95
N VAL A 52 3.01 -4.31 -6.73
CA VAL A 52 1.58 -4.21 -7.03
C VAL A 52 0.83 -4.42 -5.71
N LEU A 53 0.06 -3.42 -5.29
CA LEU A 53 -0.69 -3.44 -4.03
C LEU A 53 -2.18 -3.29 -4.36
N ASP A 54 -2.98 -4.27 -3.94
CA ASP A 54 -4.41 -4.32 -4.24
C ASP A 54 -5.25 -4.04 -2.98
N GLU A 55 -6.11 -3.02 -3.04
CA GLU A 55 -7.05 -2.61 -1.99
C GLU A 55 -6.47 -2.57 -0.55
N ILE A 56 -5.20 -2.21 -0.42
CA ILE A 56 -4.51 -2.15 0.88
C ILE A 56 -5.10 -1.08 1.82
N ASP A 57 -5.94 -0.21 1.30
CA ASP A 57 -6.62 0.88 2.00
C ASP A 57 -8.01 0.49 2.53
N ALA A 58 -8.53 -0.70 2.21
CA ALA A 58 -9.89 -1.12 2.57
C ALA A 58 -10.17 -1.07 4.08
N SER A 59 -9.16 -1.37 4.91
CA SER A 59 -9.27 -1.40 6.39
C SER A 59 -8.61 -0.20 7.08
N LEU A 60 -8.09 0.77 6.32
CA LEU A 60 -7.37 1.92 6.87
C LEU A 60 -8.31 3.12 7.03
N ASP A 61 -8.07 3.91 8.08
CA ASP A 61 -8.68 5.22 8.23
C ASP A 61 -7.91 6.28 7.42
N ILE A 62 -8.50 7.46 7.25
CA ILE A 62 -7.92 8.55 6.44
C ILE A 62 -6.51 8.93 6.95
N THR A 63 -6.29 8.92 8.27
CA THR A 63 -4.98 9.26 8.86
C THR A 63 -3.90 8.24 8.50
N ASN A 64 -4.20 6.93 8.59
CA ASN A 64 -3.24 5.90 8.20
C ASN A 64 -3.07 5.84 6.68
N ILE A 65 -4.12 6.03 5.88
CA ILE A 65 -4.03 6.14 4.41
C ILE A 65 -3.01 7.20 4.02
N ASN A 66 -3.12 8.41 4.57
CA ASN A 66 -2.18 9.50 4.30
C ASN A 66 -0.74 9.14 4.68
N THR A 67 -0.55 8.43 5.80
CA THR A 67 0.77 8.03 6.27
C THR A 67 1.39 6.97 5.34
N VAL A 68 0.61 5.96 4.96
CA VAL A 68 1.03 4.89 4.04
C VAL A 68 1.31 5.44 2.64
N ALA A 69 0.44 6.30 2.11
CA ALA A 69 0.63 6.91 0.79
C ALA A 69 1.91 7.77 0.73
N LYS A 70 2.17 8.58 1.77
CA LYS A 70 3.41 9.36 1.88
C LYS A 70 4.65 8.46 1.95
N TYR A 71 4.57 7.36 2.71
CA TYR A 71 5.66 6.39 2.79
C TYR A 71 5.95 5.76 1.42
N ILE A 72 4.93 5.27 0.72
CA ILE A 72 5.07 4.69 -0.62
C ILE A 72 5.69 5.70 -1.59
N CYS A 73 5.20 6.94 -1.62
CA CYS A 73 5.78 8.01 -2.46
C CYS A 73 7.25 8.30 -2.13
N SER A 74 7.66 8.14 -0.87
CA SER A 74 9.07 8.31 -0.48
C SER A 74 9.95 7.14 -0.93
N GLU A 75 9.41 5.92 -0.88
CA GLU A 75 10.11 4.71 -1.34
C GLU A 75 10.22 4.66 -2.86
N THR A 76 9.21 5.16 -3.59
CA THR A 76 9.27 5.15 -5.05
C THR A 76 10.42 6.00 -5.61
N LYS A 77 10.75 7.09 -4.92
CA LYS A 77 11.89 7.96 -5.25
C LYS A 77 13.25 7.30 -5.04
N ARG A 78 13.32 6.20 -4.29
CA ARG A 78 14.57 5.52 -3.91
C ARG A 78 14.95 4.34 -4.82
N ASN A 79 14.21 4.10 -5.91
CA ASN A 79 14.36 3.02 -6.91
C ASN A 79 13.35 1.86 -6.78
N CYS A 80 12.09 2.13 -6.46
CA CYS A 80 11.03 1.12 -6.56
C CYS A 80 9.81 1.69 -7.30
N GLN A 81 9.26 1.01 -8.30
CA GLN A 81 7.96 1.42 -8.84
C GLN A 81 6.84 0.86 -7.96
N CYS A 82 5.77 1.62 -7.73
CA CYS A 82 4.60 1.12 -6.99
C CYS A 82 3.34 1.35 -7.81
N ILE A 83 2.60 0.26 -8.06
CA ILE A 83 1.30 0.26 -8.72
C ILE A 83 0.28 -0.09 -7.63
N VAL A 84 -0.63 0.83 -7.35
CA VAL A 84 -1.65 0.64 -6.31
C VAL A 84 -3.03 0.68 -6.94
N ILE A 85 -3.85 -0.32 -6.59
CA ILE A 85 -5.27 -0.38 -6.91
C ILE A 85 -6.02 0.07 -5.66
N SER A 86 -6.77 1.15 -5.78
CA SER A 86 -7.47 1.79 -4.67
C SER A 86 -8.73 2.50 -5.16
N LEU A 87 -9.75 2.53 -4.31
CA LEU A 87 -10.99 3.29 -4.51
C LEU A 87 -11.02 4.58 -3.66
N LYS A 88 -9.99 4.87 -2.86
CA LYS A 88 -9.93 6.02 -1.96
C LYS A 88 -9.17 7.19 -2.61
N GLU A 89 -9.86 8.31 -2.81
CA GLU A 89 -9.26 9.53 -3.37
C GLU A 89 -8.06 10.01 -2.56
N GLU A 90 -8.14 9.91 -1.24
CA GLU A 90 -7.06 10.31 -0.33
C GLU A 90 -5.78 9.51 -0.56
N PHE A 91 -5.86 8.32 -1.15
CA PHE A 91 -4.70 7.50 -1.47
C PHE A 91 -4.11 7.88 -2.83
N TYR A 92 -4.92 7.79 -3.90
CA TYR A 92 -4.43 8.02 -5.26
C TYR A 92 -4.18 9.49 -5.60
N HIS A 93 -4.59 10.44 -4.74
CA HIS A 93 -4.18 11.85 -4.83
C HIS A 93 -2.65 12.06 -4.71
N TYR A 94 -1.93 11.10 -4.12
CA TYR A 94 -0.46 11.15 -4.01
C TYR A 94 0.26 10.48 -5.19
N ALA A 95 -0.46 9.92 -6.16
CA ALA A 95 0.14 9.23 -7.30
C ALA A 95 0.73 10.21 -8.32
N ASP A 96 1.75 9.75 -9.06
CA ASP A 96 2.33 10.50 -10.18
C ASP A 96 1.43 10.43 -11.43
N SER A 97 0.71 9.34 -11.61
CA SER A 97 -0.21 9.12 -12.74
C SER A 97 -1.34 8.18 -12.33
N LEU A 98 -2.50 8.35 -12.96
CA LEU A 98 -3.68 7.51 -12.77
C LEU A 98 -3.91 6.66 -14.02
N VAL A 99 -4.28 5.40 -13.78
CA VAL A 99 -4.77 4.48 -14.81
C VAL A 99 -6.21 4.16 -14.45
N GLY A 100 -7.15 4.81 -15.13
CA GLY A 100 -8.58 4.62 -14.94
C GLY A 100 -9.09 3.46 -15.80
N ILE A 101 -9.76 2.50 -15.18
CA ILE A 101 -10.40 1.38 -15.87
C ILE A 101 -11.91 1.57 -15.77
N TYR A 102 -12.61 1.50 -16.90
CA TYR A 102 -14.06 1.60 -16.95
C TYR A 102 -14.65 0.55 -17.89
N SER A 103 -15.89 0.11 -17.63
CA SER A 103 -16.62 -0.79 -18.52
C SER A 103 -17.39 0.01 -19.56
N GLU A 104 -17.37 -0.47 -20.81
CA GLU A 104 -18.32 -0.05 -21.83
C GLU A 104 -19.46 -1.07 -21.91
N ASP A 105 -20.68 -0.59 -21.79
CA ASP A 105 -21.87 -1.42 -21.87
C ASP A 105 -22.16 -1.78 -23.33
N GLY A 106 -22.23 -3.08 -23.60
CA GLY A 106 -22.53 -3.68 -24.91
C GLY A 106 -23.05 -5.11 -24.73
N GLU A 107 -23.10 -5.90 -25.81
CA GLU A 107 -23.49 -7.32 -25.72
C GLU A 107 -22.53 -8.15 -24.84
N CYS A 108 -21.28 -7.71 -24.70
CA CYS A 108 -20.28 -8.22 -23.78
C CYS A 108 -19.63 -7.05 -23.06
N THR A 109 -19.39 -7.18 -21.75
CA THR A 109 -18.69 -6.16 -20.96
C THR A 109 -17.24 -6.07 -21.42
N MET A 110 -16.83 -4.92 -21.96
CA MET A 110 -15.46 -4.66 -22.36
C MET A 110 -14.83 -3.62 -21.43
N SER A 111 -13.67 -3.92 -20.85
CA SER A 111 -12.89 -2.95 -20.06
C SER A 111 -12.07 -2.06 -20.99
N LYS A 112 -12.22 -0.75 -20.83
CA LYS A 112 -11.41 0.28 -21.48
C LYS A 112 -10.51 0.97 -20.46
N VAL A 113 -9.41 1.54 -20.95
CA VAL A 113 -8.37 2.15 -20.12
C VAL A 113 -8.16 3.60 -20.53
N LEU A 114 -8.04 4.47 -19.53
CA LEU A 114 -7.67 5.87 -19.66
C LEU A 114 -6.46 6.14 -18.77
N THR A 115 -5.57 7.02 -19.21
CA THR A 115 -4.39 7.40 -18.44
C THR A 115 -4.38 8.91 -18.21
N LEU A 116 -4.06 9.33 -16.99
CA LEU A 116 -3.92 10.75 -16.64
C LEU A 116 -2.60 10.96 -15.91
N ASP A 117 -1.80 11.91 -16.38
CA ASP A 117 -0.56 12.33 -15.71
C ASP A 117 -0.89 13.44 -14.70
N LEU A 118 -0.69 13.16 -13.41
CA LEU A 118 -1.02 14.09 -12.33
C LEU A 118 0.07 15.14 -12.08
N ASN A 119 1.29 14.91 -12.56
CA ASN A 119 2.40 15.86 -12.36
C ASN A 119 2.13 17.24 -12.98
N LYS A 120 1.23 17.31 -13.96
CA LYS A 120 0.81 18.55 -14.63
C LYS A 120 -0.03 19.48 -13.75
N TYR A 121 -0.55 18.99 -12.62
CA TYR A 121 -1.50 19.71 -11.77
C TYR A 121 -0.91 20.09 -10.39
N VAL A 122 0.40 19.94 -10.21
CA VAL A 122 1.07 20.11 -8.91
C VAL A 122 1.17 21.58 -8.45
N GLU A 123 0.88 22.57 -9.31
CA GLU A 123 0.98 24.00 -8.99
C GLU A 123 -0.02 24.53 -7.94
N SER A 124 -1.00 23.74 -7.48
CA SER A 124 -1.97 24.16 -6.46
C SER A 124 -1.80 23.50 -5.08
N LYS A 125 -0.59 23.06 -4.72
CA LYS A 125 -0.27 22.51 -3.38
C LYS A 125 0.42 23.53 -2.46
N GLN A 126 -0.04 24.79 -2.46
CA GLN A 126 0.28 25.79 -1.42
C GLN A 126 -0.83 25.87 -0.38
#